data_AF-A0AAE1TFG2-F1
#
_entry.id   AF-A0AAE1TFG2-F1
#
_cell.length_a   1.000
_cell.length_b   1.000
_cell.length_c   1.000
_cell.angle_alpha   90.00
_cell.angle_beta   90.00
_cell.angle_gamma   90.00
#
_symmetry.space_group_name_H-M   'P 1'
#
loop_
_entity.id
_entity.type
_entity.pdbx_description
1 polymer ?
#
loop_
_entity_poly.entity_id
_entity_poly.type
_entity_poly.pdbx_seq_one_letter_code
_entity_poly.pdbx_strand_id
1 'polypeptide(L)' 'MRRFNPKWYEEFGSWLEYSVSKDACFCLYCYLFDMEVGGSGSTQEAFVGVGFKNWHKKDRIKVHVGDHKSAHNRCYQAC' A
#
# COMPACT_ATOMS: atom_id res chain seq x y z
N MET A 1 3.76 2.10 22.23
CA MET A 1 4.18 2.09 20.80
C MET A 1 3.12 1.35 19.98
N ARG A 2 2.56 2.00 18.96
CA ARG A 2 1.78 1.30 17.93
C ARG A 2 2.78 0.74 16.93
N ARG A 3 2.61 -0.52 16.51
CA ARG A 3 3.51 -1.24 15.60
C ARG A 3 2.68 -1.93 14.52
N PHE A 4 3.35 -2.39 13.47
CA PHE A 4 2.71 -3.24 12.47
C PHE A 4 2.02 -4.47 13.11
N ASN A 5 0.86 -4.84 12.57
CA ASN A 5 0.10 -6.00 13.00
C ASN A 5 0.17 -7.09 11.90
N PRO A 6 0.89 -8.21 12.13
CA PRO A 6 1.01 -9.29 11.15
C PRO A 6 -0.31 -9.87 10.65
N LYS A 7 -1.41 -9.77 11.43
CA LYS A 7 -2.76 -10.17 10.97
C LYS A 7 -3.24 -9.40 9.76
N TRP A 8 -2.61 -8.27 9.42
CA TRP A 8 -2.92 -7.55 8.18
C TRP A 8 -2.56 -8.36 6.93
N TYR A 9 -1.62 -9.30 7.01
CA TYR A 9 -1.31 -10.20 5.91
C TYR A 9 -2.45 -11.18 5.58
N GLU A 10 -3.29 -11.54 6.56
CA GLU A 10 -4.46 -12.39 6.29
C GLU A 10 -5.45 -11.72 5.32
N GLU A 11 -5.49 -10.37 5.31
CA GLU A 11 -6.42 -9.60 4.47
C GLU A 11 -5.73 -8.95 3.25
N PHE A 12 -4.45 -8.58 3.37
CA PHE A 12 -3.73 -7.78 2.37
C PHE A 12 -2.43 -8.43 1.90
N GLY A 13 -2.20 -9.70 2.24
CA GLY A 13 -0.91 -10.37 2.06
C GLY A 13 -0.49 -10.59 0.60
N SER A 14 -1.39 -10.41 -0.36
CA SER A 14 -1.03 -10.46 -1.78
C SER A 14 -0.20 -9.26 -2.24
N TRP A 15 -0.25 -8.12 -1.53
CA TRP A 15 0.37 -6.88 -2.01
C TRP A 15 1.00 -5.99 -0.94
N LEU A 16 0.59 -6.13 0.33
CA LEU A 16 1.08 -5.30 1.42
C LEU A 16 2.44 -5.82 1.88
N GLU A 17 3.47 -4.98 1.79
CA GLU A 17 4.83 -5.30 2.22
C GLU A 17 5.18 -4.53 3.49
N TYR A 18 5.91 -5.12 4.42
CA TYR A 18 6.36 -4.44 5.64
C TYR A 18 7.90 -4.38 5.66
N SER A 19 8.43 -3.17 5.75
CA SER A 19 9.87 -2.93 5.90
C SER A 19 10.20 -2.78 7.38
N VAL A 20 11.00 -3.73 7.91
CA VAL A 20 11.50 -3.66 9.30
C VAL A 20 12.42 -2.46 9.50
N SER A 21 13.28 -2.15 8.53
CA SER A 21 14.23 -1.04 8.63
C SER A 21 13.54 0.32 8.64
N LYS A 22 12.44 0.47 7.90
CA LYS A 22 11.66 1.71 7.86
C LYS A 22 10.52 1.74 8.89
N ASP A 23 10.17 0.61 9.52
CA ASP A 23 8.94 0.42 10.30
C ASP A 23 7.74 1.02 9.55
N ALA A 24 7.49 0.51 8.33
CA ALA A 24 6.50 1.06 7.42
C ALA A 24 5.96 0.00 6.46
N CYS A 25 4.70 0.15 6.04
CA CYS A 25 4.10 -0.67 4.99
C CYS A 25 4.18 -0.03 3.62
N PHE A 26 4.33 -0.85 2.59
CA PHE A 26 4.39 -0.46 1.19
C PHE A 26 3.41 -1.30 0.37
N CYS A 27 3.07 -0.84 -0.83
CA CYS A 27 2.33 -1.64 -1.80
C CYS A 27 3.29 -2.16 -2.87
N LEU A 28 3.42 -3.48 -2.97
CA LEU A 28 4.28 -4.14 -3.95
C LEU A 28 3.91 -3.76 -5.38
N TYR A 29 2.63 -3.90 -5.74
CA TYR A 29 2.16 -3.60 -7.10
C TYR A 29 2.39 -2.13 -7.45
N CYS A 30 2.03 -1.21 -6.56
CA CYS A 30 2.27 0.21 -6.83
C CYS A 30 3.76 0.53 -6.89
N TYR A 31 4.60 -0.06 -6.04
CA TYR A 31 6.04 0.16 -6.13
C TYR A 31 6.64 -0.27 -7.48
N LEU A 32 6.17 -1.38 -8.05
CA LEU A 32 6.67 -1.91 -9.32
C LEU A 32 6.12 -1.18 -10.55
N PHE A 33 4.84 -0.76 -10.53
CA PHE A 33 4.13 -0.28 -11.71
C PHE A 33 3.67 1.20 -11.60
N ASP A 34 4.06 1.94 -10.55
CA ASP A 34 3.60 3.32 -10.28
C ASP A 34 3.76 4.27 -11.47
N MET A 35 4.87 4.13 -12.19
CA MET A 35 5.26 5.01 -13.29
C MET A 35 4.35 4.86 -14.52
N GLU A 36 3.68 3.71 -14.67
CA GLU A 36 2.80 3.46 -15.82
C GLU A 36 1.38 3.99 -15.61
N VAL A 37 0.99 4.24 -14.35
CA VAL A 37 -0.42 4.44 -13.98
C VAL A 37 -0.77 5.91 -13.67
N GLY A 38 0.22 6.79 -13.55
CA GLY A 38 0.01 8.24 -13.43
C GLY A 38 -0.75 8.69 -12.18
N GLY A 39 -0.65 7.95 -11.07
CA GLY A 39 -1.37 8.25 -9.84
C GLY A 39 -0.69 9.35 -9.01
N SER A 40 -1.14 10.60 -9.16
CA SER A 40 -0.72 11.69 -8.27
C SER A 40 -1.63 11.76 -7.04
N GLY A 41 -1.10 11.45 -5.84
CA GLY A 41 -1.85 11.63 -4.59
C GLY A 41 -1.08 11.24 -3.32
N SER A 42 -1.46 11.83 -2.19
CA SER A 42 -0.80 11.63 -0.87
C SER A 42 -0.82 10.17 -0.38
N THR A 43 -1.80 9.38 -0.81
CA THR A 43 -1.89 7.96 -0.45
C THR A 43 -0.90 7.11 -1.28
N GLN A 44 -0.60 7.53 -2.51
CA GLN A 44 0.43 6.88 -3.35
C GLN A 44 1.81 7.09 -2.73
N GLU A 45 2.13 8.34 -2.35
CA GLU A 45 3.37 8.68 -1.65
C GLU A 45 3.53 7.89 -0.33
N ALA A 46 2.43 7.67 0.41
CA ALA A 46 2.44 6.88 1.63
C ALA A 46 2.75 5.39 1.38
N PHE A 47 2.23 4.75 0.34
CA PHE A 47 2.46 3.30 0.11
C PHE A 47 3.63 3.00 -0.84
N VAL A 48 4.22 3.99 -1.50
CA VAL A 48 5.33 3.80 -2.45
C VAL A 48 6.61 4.48 -1.97
N GLY A 49 6.56 5.75 -1.61
CA GLY A 49 7.74 6.55 -1.27
C GLY A 49 8.14 6.45 0.20
N VAL A 50 7.30 7.03 1.08
CA VAL A 50 7.63 7.24 2.50
C VAL A 50 7.37 5.98 3.33
N GLY A 51 6.33 5.22 2.98
CA GLY A 51 5.86 4.08 3.73
C GLY A 51 4.73 4.44 4.72
N PHE A 52 3.70 3.60 4.75
CA PHE A 52 2.52 3.77 5.58
C PHE A 52 2.83 3.33 7.01
N LYS A 53 2.80 4.26 7.95
CA LYS A 53 3.07 4.01 9.38
C LYS A 53 1.86 4.23 10.28
N ASN A 54 0.69 4.49 9.70
CA ASN A 54 -0.48 4.87 10.47
C ASN A 54 -1.24 3.64 10.99
N TRP A 55 -0.64 2.94 11.95
CA TRP A 55 -1.06 1.61 12.44
C TRP A 55 -2.49 1.53 12.97
N HIS A 56 -3.08 2.64 13.38
CA HIS A 56 -4.47 2.67 13.87
C HIS A 56 -5.50 2.92 12.77
N LYS A 57 -5.06 3.21 11.54
CA LYS A 57 -5.90 3.53 10.39
C LYS A 57 -5.88 2.42 9.36
N LYS A 58 -6.23 1.19 9.77
CA LYS A 58 -6.36 0.04 8.86
C LYS A 58 -7.35 0.32 7.71
N ASP A 59 -8.37 1.15 7.96
CA ASP A 59 -9.31 1.65 6.96
C ASP A 59 -8.61 2.32 5.76
N ARG A 60 -7.47 2.99 5.97
CA ARG A 60 -6.72 3.65 4.91
C ARG A 60 -6.03 2.67 3.96
N ILE A 61 -5.72 1.47 4.44
CA ILE A 61 -5.22 0.37 3.58
C ILE A 61 -6.33 -0.10 2.64
N LYS A 62 -7.56 -0.21 3.14
CA LYS A 62 -8.73 -0.54 2.30
C LYS A 62 -9.03 0.55 1.27
N VAL A 63 -8.98 1.81 1.70
CA VAL A 63 -9.16 2.96 0.80
C VAL A 63 -8.09 3.02 -0.28
N HIS A 64 -6.85 2.61 0.03
CA HIS A 64 -5.77 2.51 -0.96
C HIS A 64 -6.09 1.48 -2.07
N VAL A 65 -6.62 0.31 -1.71
CA VAL A 65 -7.10 -0.67 -2.69
C VAL A 65 -8.20 -0.04 -3.56
N GLY A 66 -9.14 0.70 -2.96
CA GLY A 66 -10.15 1.46 -3.70
C GLY A 66 -11.07 0.58 -4.55
N ASP A 67 -11.67 1.19 -5.59
CA ASP A 67 -12.50 0.48 -6.57
C ASP A 67 -11.65 -0.11 -7.72
N HIS A 68 -12.30 -0.80 -8.66
CA HIS A 68 -11.66 -1.40 -9.84
C HIS A 68 -10.86 -0.42 -10.72
N LYS A 69 -11.07 0.90 -10.59
CA LYS A 69 -10.34 1.94 -11.33
C LYS A 69 -9.24 2.60 -10.50
N SER A 70 -9.02 2.17 -9.26
CA SER A 70 -7.97 2.69 -8.41
C SER A 70 -6.58 2.45 -9.00
N ALA A 71 -5.60 3.27 -8.58
CA ALA A 71 -4.21 3.08 -8.96
C ALA A 71 -3.72 1.68 -8.56
N HIS A 72 -4.07 1.20 -7.36
CA HIS A 72 -3.75 -0.13 -6.89
C HIS A 72 -4.22 -1.23 -7.85
N ASN A 73 -5.51 -1.20 -8.24
CA ASN A 73 -6.06 -2.23 -9.11
C ASN A 73 -5.50 -2.14 -10.53
N ARG A 74 -5.18 -0.95 -11.03
CA ARG A 74 -4.48 -0.81 -12.32
C ARG A 74 -3.06 -1.39 -12.27
N CYS A 75 -2.29 -1.12 -11.22
CA CYS A 75 -0.97 -1.71 -11.01
C CYS A 75 -1.05 -3.23 -10.85
N TYR A 76 -2.08 -3.74 -10.18
CA TYR A 76 -2.34 -5.17 -10.06
C TYR A 76 -2.59 -5.82 -11.43
N GLN A 77 -3.34 -5.17 -12.32
CA GLN A 77 -3.60 -5.68 -13.67
C GLN A 77 -2.38 -5.62 -14.61
N ALA A 78 -1.35 -4.84 -14.25
CA ALA A 78 -0.09 -4.75 -14.99
C ALA A 78 0.93 -5.83 -14.55
N CYS A 79 0.66 -6.53 -13.44
CA CYS A 79 1.48 -7.61 -12.90
C CYS A 79 1.14 -8.96 -13.56
#